data_AF-A0A8J7ZLJ3-F1
#
_entry.id   AF-A0A8J7ZLJ3-F1
#
_cell.length_a   1.000
_cell.length_b   1.000
_cell.length_c   1.000
_cell.angle_alpha   90.00
_cell.angle_beta   90.00
_cell.angle_gamma   90.00
#
_symmetry.space_group_name_H-M   'P 1'
#
loop_
_entity.id
_entity.type
_entity.pdbx_description
1 polymer ?
#
loop_
_entity_poly.entity_id
_entity_poly.type
_entity_poly.pdbx_seq_one_letter_code
_entity_poly.pdbx_strand_id
1 'polypeptide(L)'
;MAVDLGESERYRLLADSTRRAVLTVLDDTAAPVALQSLARDAAAARYSSGDPPDEVVEQTTVALHHNHLPRLADAGLVEYDRDRKRVVDCSNEIAVL
;
A
#
# COMPACT_ATOMS: atom_id res chain seq x y z
N MET A 1 -3.71 12.30 -18.78
CA MET A 1 -5.04 11.65 -18.67
C MET A 1 -5.08 11.00 -17.30
N ALA A 2 -5.81 11.58 -16.34
CA ALA A 2 -6.14 10.85 -15.11
C ALA A 2 -7.19 9.81 -15.51
N VAL A 3 -6.85 8.53 -15.37
CA VAL A 3 -7.82 7.46 -15.61
C VAL A 3 -8.81 7.53 -14.45
N ASP A 4 -10.00 8.03 -14.70
CA ASP A 4 -11.11 7.89 -13.77
C ASP A 4 -11.46 6.39 -13.72
N LEU A 5 -10.90 5.70 -12.72
CA LEU A 5 -11.26 4.33 -12.44
C LEU A 5 -12.74 4.32 -12.05
N GLY A 6 -13.60 3.78 -12.91
CA GLY A 6 -15.02 3.62 -12.59
C GLY A 6 -15.21 2.93 -11.24
N GLU A 7 -16.27 3.29 -10.51
CA GLU A 7 -16.48 2.92 -9.10
C GLU A 7 -16.27 1.42 -8.81
N SER A 8 -16.72 0.54 -9.71
CA SER A 8 -16.55 -0.92 -9.59
C SER A 8 -15.09 -1.40 -9.64
N GLU A 9 -14.21 -0.70 -10.35
CA GLU A 9 -12.78 -1.02 -10.42
C GLU A 9 -12.05 -0.52 -9.16
N ARG A 10 -12.39 0.69 -8.69
CA ARG A 10 -11.93 1.18 -7.38
C ARG A 10 -12.38 0.28 -6.24
N TYR A 11 -13.62 -0.19 -6.26
CA TYR A 11 -14.14 -1.12 -5.25
C TYR A 11 -13.38 -2.45 -5.27
N ARG A 12 -13.09 -3.01 -6.46
CA ARG A 12 -12.25 -4.21 -6.61
C ARG A 12 -10.82 -3.97 -6.16
N LEU A 13 -10.28 -2.78 -6.37
CA LEU A 13 -8.97 -2.39 -5.87
C LEU A 13 -8.99 -2.34 -4.34
N LEU A 14 -9.96 -1.69 -3.69
CA LEU A 14 -10.00 -1.56 -2.23
C LEU A 14 -10.54 -2.81 -1.51
N ALA A 15 -11.16 -3.77 -2.21
CA ALA A 15 -11.65 -5.01 -1.60
C ALA A 15 -10.53 -5.82 -0.90
N ASP A 16 -9.30 -5.72 -1.41
CA ASP A 16 -8.13 -6.40 -0.88
C ASP A 16 -7.68 -5.77 0.44
N SER A 17 -7.67 -6.57 1.50
CA SER A 17 -7.31 -6.11 2.83
C SER A 17 -5.86 -5.62 2.90
N THR A 18 -4.95 -6.11 2.05
CA THR A 18 -3.52 -5.72 2.09
C THR A 18 -3.38 -4.33 1.52
N ARG A 19 -4.06 -4.02 0.41
CA ARG A 19 -4.08 -2.65 -0.14
C ARG A 19 -4.69 -1.67 0.85
N ARG A 20 -5.76 -2.05 1.56
CA ARG A 20 -6.32 -1.21 2.64
C ARG A 20 -5.33 -0.97 3.77
N ALA A 21 -4.69 -2.02 4.30
CA ALA A 21 -3.70 -1.88 5.37
C ALA A 21 -2.54 -0.97 4.96
N VAL A 22 -2.04 -1.10 3.72
CA VAL A 22 -0.99 -0.22 3.17
C VAL A 22 -1.44 1.23 3.12
N LEU A 23 -2.63 1.51 2.61
CA LEU A 23 -3.15 2.87 2.53
C LEU A 23 -3.36 3.49 3.93
N THR A 24 -3.86 2.71 4.89
CA THR A 24 -3.96 3.16 6.29
C THR A 24 -2.60 3.50 6.87
N VAL A 25 -1.58 2.65 6.68
CA VAL A 25 -0.21 2.94 7.16
C VAL A 25 0.35 4.21 6.51
N LEU A 26 0.10 4.43 5.21
CA LEU A 26 0.58 5.61 4.50
C LEU A 26 -0.16 6.89 4.91
N ASP A 27 -1.45 6.82 5.25
CA ASP A 27 -2.22 7.96 5.78
C ASP A 27 -1.67 8.44 7.13
N ASP A 28 -1.21 7.52 7.98
CA ASP A 28 -0.59 7.82 9.27
C ASP A 28 0.92 8.17 9.19
N THR A 29 1.56 8.05 8.01
CA THR A 29 3.01 8.18 7.87
C THR A 29 3.41 9.24 6.85
N ALA A 30 4.27 10.18 7.27
CA ALA A 30 4.86 11.15 6.33
C ALA A 30 5.74 10.44 5.29
N ALA A 31 5.45 10.65 4.01
CA ALA A 31 6.29 10.19 2.91
C ALA A 31 7.63 10.96 2.87
N PRO A 32 8.73 10.35 2.37
CA PRO A 32 8.79 9.03 1.74
C PRO A 32 8.89 7.86 2.74
N VAL A 33 8.23 6.75 2.44
CA VAL A 33 8.22 5.53 3.26
C VAL A 33 8.95 4.39 2.56
N ALA A 34 9.94 3.80 3.24
CA ALA A 34 10.68 2.65 2.71
C ALA A 34 9.78 1.41 2.59
N LEU A 35 9.91 0.66 1.49
CA LEU A 35 9.11 -0.54 1.23
C LEU A 35 9.17 -1.56 2.38
N GLN A 36 10.36 -1.76 2.96
CA GLN A 36 10.55 -2.72 4.04
C GLN A 36 9.81 -2.31 5.32
N SER A 37 9.83 -1.02 5.67
CA SER A 37 9.07 -0.49 6.81
C SER A 37 7.57 -0.63 6.55
N LEU A 38 7.12 -0.19 5.37
CA LEU A 38 5.73 -0.30 4.96
C LEU A 38 5.23 -1.75 4.99
N ALA A 39 6.06 -2.72 4.58
CA ALA A 39 5.71 -4.13 4.64
C ALA A 39 5.59 -4.65 6.07
N ARG A 40 6.49 -4.23 6.97
CA ARG A 40 6.42 -4.58 8.40
C ARG A 40 5.15 -4.02 9.03
N ASP A 41 4.86 -2.75 8.81
CA ASP A 41 3.71 -2.07 9.41
C ASP A 41 2.38 -2.62 8.84
N ALA A 42 2.31 -2.86 7.53
CA ALA A 42 1.15 -3.48 6.91
C ALA A 42 0.95 -4.94 7.35
N ALA A 43 2.04 -5.70 7.59
CA ALA A 43 1.95 -7.04 8.15
C ALA A 43 1.50 -7.02 9.62
N ALA A 44 2.04 -6.09 10.42
CA ALA A 44 1.66 -5.90 11.82
C ALA A 44 0.19 -5.49 11.96
N ALA A 45 -0.33 -4.61 11.09
CA ALA A 45 -1.74 -4.22 11.08
C ALA A 45 -2.71 -5.39 10.83
N ARG A 46 -2.22 -6.50 10.23
CA ARG A 46 -2.99 -7.73 9.99
C ARG A 46 -2.76 -8.79 11.06
N TYR A 47 -1.72 -8.63 11.87
CA TYR A 47 -1.37 -9.53 12.95
C TYR A 47 -2.14 -9.12 14.21
N SER A 48 -2.95 -10.03 14.75
CA SER A 48 -3.79 -9.74 15.92
C SER A 48 -2.99 -9.50 17.20
N SER A 49 -1.71 -9.88 17.24
CA SER A 49 -0.86 -9.77 18.44
C SER A 49 0.63 -9.78 18.09
N GLY A 50 1.35 -8.74 18.50
CA GLY A 50 2.82 -8.66 18.47
C GLY A 50 3.41 -8.32 17.10
N ASP A 51 4.76 -8.26 17.06
CA ASP A 51 5.51 -8.07 15.82
C ASP A 51 5.36 -9.29 14.89
N PRO A 52 5.16 -9.07 13.57
CA PRO A 52 5.09 -10.16 12.61
C PRO A 52 6.45 -10.86 12.48
N PRO A 53 6.48 -12.18 12.22
CA PRO A 53 7.72 -12.89 11.91
C PRO A 53 8.41 -12.29 10.68
N ASP A 54 9.75 -12.31 10.64
CA ASP A 54 10.52 -11.78 9.51
C ASP A 54 10.12 -12.40 8.17
N GLU A 55 9.82 -13.70 8.15
CA GLU A 55 9.33 -14.40 6.94
C GLU A 55 8.02 -13.79 6.41
N VAL A 56 7.11 -13.39 7.30
CA VAL A 56 5.86 -12.74 6.91
C VAL A 56 6.12 -11.34 6.36
N VAL A 57 7.08 -10.61 6.95
CA VAL A 57 7.49 -9.28 6.47
C VAL A 57 8.13 -9.39 5.08
N GLU A 58 8.98 -10.38 4.84
CA GLU A 58 9.59 -10.64 3.53
C GLU A 58 8.55 -11.00 2.47
N GLN A 59 7.64 -11.92 2.77
CA GLN A 59 6.54 -12.28 1.88
C GLN A 59 5.67 -11.06 1.54
N THR A 60 5.36 -10.24 2.55
CA THR A 60 4.61 -9.00 2.39
C THR A 60 5.39 -8.01 1.51
N THR A 61 6.69 -7.85 1.73
CA THR A 61 7.58 -6.99 0.94
C THR A 61 7.54 -7.37 -0.55
N VAL A 62 7.65 -8.66 -0.86
CA VAL A 62 7.57 -9.18 -2.24
C VAL A 62 6.19 -8.90 -2.84
N ALA A 63 5.11 -9.18 -2.11
CA ALA A 63 3.75 -8.92 -2.57
C ALA A 63 3.50 -7.42 -2.82
N LEU A 64 3.99 -6.55 -1.94
CA LEU A 64 3.88 -5.10 -2.10
C LEU A 64 4.61 -4.63 -3.35
N HIS A 65 5.84 -5.09 -3.55
CA HIS A 65 6.67 -4.67 -4.69
C HIS A 65 6.10 -5.12 -6.04
N HIS A 66 5.57 -6.33 -6.14
CA HIS A 66 5.19 -6.93 -7.41
C HIS A 66 3.70 -6.84 -7.74
N ASN A 67 2.83 -6.60 -6.76
CA ASN A 67 1.38 -6.62 -6.96
C ASN A 67 0.72 -5.36 -6.41
N HIS A 68 0.83 -5.13 -5.10
CA HIS A 68 -0.02 -4.13 -4.47
C HIS A 68 0.38 -2.69 -4.82
N LEU A 69 1.66 -2.32 -4.67
CA LEU A 69 2.11 -0.95 -4.96
C LEU A 69 2.02 -0.59 -6.45
N PRO A 70 2.40 -1.45 -7.42
CA PRO A 70 2.17 -1.15 -8.83
C PRO A 70 0.70 -0.88 -9.16
N ARG A 71 -0.24 -1.68 -8.63
CA ARG A 71 -1.67 -1.48 -8.89
C ARG A 71 -2.25 -0.24 -8.20
N LEU A 72 -1.75 0.11 -7.02
CA LEU A 72 -2.11 1.36 -6.35
C LEU A 72 -1.54 2.58 -7.10
N ALA A 73 -0.34 2.46 -7.69
CA ALA A 73 0.27 3.51 -8.49
C ALA A 73 -0.46 3.69 -9.84
N ASP A 74 -0.82 2.60 -10.52
CA ASP A 74 -1.66 2.64 -11.73
C ASP A 74 -3.01 3.32 -11.47
N ALA A 75 -3.51 3.22 -10.24
CA ALA A 75 -4.73 3.87 -9.77
C ALA A 75 -4.55 5.32 -9.31
N GLY A 76 -3.31 5.84 -9.28
CA GLY A 76 -2.99 7.19 -8.82
C GLY A 76 -3.11 7.41 -7.30
N LEU A 77 -3.19 6.32 -6.52
CA LEU A 77 -3.33 6.40 -5.06
C LEU A 77 -1.99 6.56 -4.35
N VAL A 78 -0.91 6.09 -4.96
CA VAL A 78 0.46 6.22 -4.42
C VAL A 78 1.44 6.54 -5.54
N GLU A 79 2.51 7.23 -5.21
CA GLU A 79 3.68 7.34 -6.08
C GLU A 79 4.75 6.37 -5.56
N TYR A 80 5.02 5.30 -6.32
CA TYR A 80 5.95 4.25 -5.93
C TYR A 80 7.24 4.27 -6.77
N ASP A 81 8.36 4.57 -6.12
CA ASP A 81 9.70 4.48 -6.70
C ASP A 81 10.20 3.03 -6.55
N ARG A 82 10.08 2.26 -7.65
CA ARG A 82 10.45 0.85 -7.70
C ARG A 82 11.95 0.63 -7.55
N ASP A 83 12.76 1.51 -8.14
CA ASP A 83 14.22 1.41 -8.13
C ASP A 83 14.77 1.66 -6.73
N ARG A 84 14.22 2.66 -6.05
CA ARG A 84 14.61 3.01 -4.67
C ARG A 84 13.79 2.30 -3.60
N LYS A 85 12.84 1.44 -4.01
CA LYS A 85 11.95 0.66 -3.15
C LYS A 85 11.31 1.49 -2.04
N ARG A 86 10.62 2.57 -2.41
CA ARG A 86 9.92 3.45 -1.45
C ARG A 86 8.70 4.09 -2.09
N VAL A 87 7.70 4.37 -1.27
CA VAL A 87 6.57 5.24 -1.63
C VAL A 87 7.04 6.67 -1.38
N VAL A 88 6.97 7.53 -2.40
CA VAL A 88 7.45 8.93 -2.31
C VAL A 88 6.34 9.91 -2.04
N ASP A 89 5.09 9.54 -2.35
CA ASP A 89 3.90 10.32 -2.07
C ASP A 89 2.66 9.39 -2.03
N CYS A 90 1.60 9.82 -1.37
CA CYS A 90 0.31 9.15 -1.35
C CYS A 90 -0.83 10.16 -1.47
N SER A 91 -1.72 9.96 -2.44
CA SER A 91 -2.86 10.85 -2.67
C SER A 91 -3.90 10.64 -1.58
N ASN A 92 -4.22 11.71 -0.83
CA ASN A 92 -5.20 11.65 0.26
C ASN A 92 -6.68 11.71 -0.18
N GLU A 93 -6.96 11.67 -1.48
CA GLU A 93 -8.33 11.76 -2.03
C GLU A 93 -9.16 10.47 -1.88
N ILE A 94 -8.84 9.62 -0.90
CA ILE A 94 -9.69 8.48 -0.53
C ILE A 94 -10.84 8.91 0.41
N ALA A 95 -10.78 10.13 0.96
CA ALA A 95 -11.69 10.63 2.02
C ALA A 95 -13.15 10.94 1.60
N VAL A 96 -13.66 10.47 0.46
CA VAL A 96 -15.07 10.70 0.08
C VAL A 96 -15.75 9.40 -0.38
N LEU A 97 -15.89 8.45 0.55
CA LEU A 97 -16.89 7.37 0.53
C LEU A 97 -17.41 7.16 1.95
#